data_AF-A0A959E662-F1
#
_entry.id   AF-A0A959E662-F1
#
_cell.length_a   1.000
_cell.length_b   1.000
_cell.length_c   1.000
_cell.angle_alpha   90.00
_cell.angle_beta   90.00
_cell.angle_gamma   90.00
#
_symmetry.space_group_name_H-M   'P 1'
#
loop_
_entity.id
_entity.type
_entity.pdbx_description
1 polymer ?
#
loop_
_entity_poly.entity_id
_entity_poly.type
_entity_poly.pdbx_seq_one_letter_code
_entity_poly.pdbx_strand_id
1 'polypeptide(L)'
;MTVALCLLTAFAITFLALPSVIQVARIKNLYDVPTERSSHSKNTPSLGGVGIFAGAVFSIIFWTDFQSSSNMKYALCSMIIIFLIGLK
;
A
#
# COMPACT_ATOMS: atom_id res chain seq x y z
N MET A 1 -17.26 11.91 -10.45
CA MET A 1 -17.03 12.68 -9.19
C MET A 1 -16.42 11.81 -8.09
N THR A 2 -16.85 10.55 -7.93
CA THR A 2 -16.31 9.60 -6.93
C THR A 2 -14.83 9.27 -7.10
N VAL A 3 -14.32 9.11 -8.32
CA VAL A 3 -12.91 8.74 -8.56
C VAL A 3 -11.90 9.76 -8.01
N ALA A 4 -12.19 11.06 -8.12
CA ALA A 4 -11.32 12.10 -7.57
C ALA A 4 -11.24 12.01 -6.04
N LEU A 5 -12.37 11.76 -5.37
CA LEU A 5 -12.44 11.53 -3.93
C LEU A 5 -11.68 10.26 -3.53
N CYS A 6 -11.80 9.18 -4.31
CA CYS A 6 -11.01 7.97 -4.09
C CYS A 6 -9.51 8.27 -4.11
N LEU A 7 -9.01 8.94 -5.15
CA LEU A 7 -7.59 9.29 -5.26
C LEU A 7 -7.10 10.15 -4.09
N LEU A 8 -7.92 11.13 -3.68
CA LEU A 8 -7.59 12.02 -2.57
C LEU A 8 -7.54 11.25 -1.24
N THR A 9 -8.50 10.34 -1.00
CA THR A 9 -8.49 9.48 0.19
C THR A 9 -7.35 8.46 0.18
N ALA A 10 -7.06 7.83 -0.96
CA ALA A 10 -5.93 6.92 -1.09
C ALA A 10 -4.61 7.63 -0.80
N PHE A 11 -4.41 8.83 -1.36
CA PHE A 11 -3.24 9.65 -1.12
C PHE A 11 -3.11 10.03 0.36
N ALA A 12 -4.20 10.52 0.98
CA ALA A 12 -4.18 10.90 2.39
C ALA A 12 -3.87 9.72 3.31
N ILE A 13 -4.49 8.57 3.09
CA ILE A 13 -4.27 7.35 3.90
C ILE A 13 -2.84 6.85 3.72
N THR A 14 -2.36 6.74 2.49
CA THR A 14 -0.98 6.30 2.21
C THR A 14 0.04 7.27 2.81
N PHE A 15 -0.17 8.58 2.70
CA PHE A 15 0.72 9.59 3.28
C PHE A 15 0.83 9.46 4.81
N LEU A 16 -0.30 9.21 5.49
CA LEU A 16 -0.32 8.98 6.93
C LEU A 16 0.23 7.61 7.34
N ALA A 17 0.04 6.57 6.51
CA ALA A 17 0.52 5.22 6.78
C ALA A 17 2.03 5.07 6.54
N LEU A 18 2.61 5.81 5.58
CA LEU A 18 4.03 5.76 5.26
C LEU A 18 4.96 5.90 6.48
N PRO A 19 4.84 6.93 7.36
CA PRO A 19 5.75 7.06 8.51
C PRO A 19 5.66 5.85 9.45
N SER A 20 4.46 5.31 9.69
CA SER A 20 4.28 4.10 10.49
C SER A 20 4.93 2.87 9.83
N VAL A 21 4.76 2.70 8.51
CA VAL A 21 5.38 1.59 7.76
C VAL A 21 6.91 1.71 7.78
N ILE A 22 7.47 2.91 7.61
CA ILE A 22 8.91 3.17 7.69
C ILE A 22 9.45 2.84 9.09
N GLN A 23 8.73 3.21 10.15
CA GLN A 23 9.13 2.91 11.52
C GLN A 23 9.12 1.40 11.79
N VAL A 24 8.09 0.67 11.34
CA VAL A 24 8.02 -0.79 11.46
C VAL A 24 9.16 -1.45 10.69
N ALA A 25 9.45 -0.99 9.47
CA ALA A 25 10.55 -1.48 8.66
C ALA A 25 11.90 -1.31 9.37
N ARG A 26 12.11 -0.16 10.04
CA ARG A 26 13.32 0.10 10.82
C ARG A 26 13.43 -0.81 12.04
N ILE A 27 12.34 -1.01 12.79
CA ILE A 27 12.33 -1.87 13.99
C ILE A 27 12.56 -3.34 13.63
N LYS A 28 11.98 -3.80 12.51
CA LYS A 28 12.11 -5.18 12.03
C LYS A 28 13.40 -5.42 11.22
N ASN A 29 14.28 -4.42 11.10
CA ASN A 29 15.46 -4.46 10.24
C ASN A 29 15.17 -4.83 8.78
N LEU A 30 13.97 -4.48 8.29
CA LEU A 30 13.52 -4.67 6.90
C LEU A 30 13.88 -3.43 6.07
N TYR A 31 15.18 -3.16 5.99
CA TYR A 31 15.74 -2.09 5.20
C TYR A 31 16.85 -2.62 4.31
N ASP A 32 16.95 -2.07 3.11
CA ASP A 32 18.06 -2.36 2.22
C ASP A 32 19.27 -1.54 2.64
N VAL A 33 20.39 -2.24 2.82
CA VAL A 33 21.69 -1.62 3.12
C VAL A 33 22.30 -1.19 1.79
N PRO A 34 22.73 0.08 1.66
CA PRO A 34 23.32 0.55 0.43
C PRO A 34 24.60 -0.22 0.10
N THR A 35 24.67 -0.73 -1.13
CA THR A 35 25.82 -1.46 -1.71
C THR A 35 26.44 -0.60 -2.83
N GLU A 36 27.64 -0.93 -3.30
CA GLU A 36 28.36 -0.29 -4.42
C GLU A 36 27.52 -0.03 -5.69
N ARG A 37 26.41 -0.75 -5.90
CA ARG A 37 25.49 -0.56 -7.04
C ARG A 37 24.24 0.26 -6.74
N SER A 38 24.08 0.76 -5.53
CA SER A 38 22.84 1.39 -5.07
C SER A 38 22.91 2.92 -5.16
N SER A 39 21.84 3.55 -5.66
CA SER A 39 21.77 5.01 -5.88
C SER A 39 21.50 5.82 -4.61
N HIS A 40 20.94 5.17 -3.60
CA HIS A 40 20.68 5.69 -2.26
C HIS A 40 21.90 5.48 -1.34
N SER A 41 22.32 6.53 -0.64
CA SER A 41 23.42 6.49 0.33
C SER A 41 22.98 6.15 1.77
N LYS A 42 21.67 6.06 2.02
CA LYS A 42 21.07 5.75 3.33
C LYS A 42 20.20 4.50 3.23
N ASN A 43 20.06 3.77 4.33
CA ASN A 43 19.19 2.61 4.41
C ASN A 43 17.74 2.99 4.05
N THR A 44 17.19 2.33 3.04
CA THR A 44 15.83 2.55 2.57
C THR A 44 14.91 1.41 3.03
N PRO A 45 13.72 1.71 3.57
CA PRO A 45 12.78 0.67 3.99
C PRO A 45 12.25 -0.10 2.77
N SER A 46 12.30 -1.43 2.80
CA SER A 46 11.83 -2.27 1.68
C SER A 46 10.31 -2.46 1.65
N LEU A 47 9.61 -2.11 2.74
CA LEU A 47 8.16 -2.30 2.93
C LEU A 47 7.27 -1.19 2.35
N GLY A 48 7.80 -0.29 1.52
CA GLY A 48 7.04 0.86 1.00
C GLY A 48 5.74 0.49 0.27
N GLY A 49 5.73 -0.64 -0.45
CA GLY A 49 4.55 -1.14 -1.17
C GLY A 49 3.36 -1.45 -0.26
N VAL A 50 3.59 -1.79 1.00
CA VAL A 50 2.51 -2.11 1.97
C VAL A 50 1.67 -0.88 2.28
N GLY A 51 2.29 0.30 2.41
CA GLY A 51 1.56 1.55 2.69
C GLY A 51 0.70 2.03 1.52
N ILE A 52 1.18 1.80 0.29
CA ILE A 52 0.43 2.11 -0.93
C ILE A 52 -0.74 1.15 -1.09
N PHE A 53 -0.50 -0.15 -0.89
CA PHE A 53 -1.53 -1.18 -0.96
C PHE A 53 -2.66 -0.93 0.04
N ALA A 54 -2.32 -0.60 1.29
CA ALA A 54 -3.31 -0.28 2.31
C ALA A 54 -4.20 0.91 1.91
N GLY A 55 -3.60 2.02 1.43
CA GLY A 55 -4.37 3.20 1.00
C GLY A 55 -5.29 2.91 -0.18
N ALA A 56 -4.84 2.10 -1.16
CA ALA A 56 -5.66 1.68 -2.28
C ALA A 56 -6.87 0.83 -1.83
N VAL A 57 -6.64 -0.20 -1.00
CA VAL A 57 -7.71 -1.07 -0.49
C VAL A 57 -8.73 -0.27 0.33
N PHE A 58 -8.27 0.58 1.25
CA PHE A 58 -9.16 1.41 2.06
C PHE A 58 -10.00 2.37 1.20
N SER A 59 -9.39 3.02 0.21
CA SER A 59 -10.13 3.90 -0.69
C SER A 59 -11.18 3.15 -1.50
N ILE A 60 -10.88 1.94 -1.97
CA ILE A 60 -11.84 1.12 -2.72
C ILE A 60 -13.01 0.72 -1.80
N ILE A 61 -12.72 0.26 -0.59
CA ILE A 61 -13.77 -0.16 0.37
C ILE A 61 -14.68 1.00 0.75
N PHE A 62 -14.13 2.20 0.95
CA PHE A 62 -14.88 3.35 1.45
C PHE A 62 -15.86 3.93 0.41
N TRP A 63 -15.48 3.91 -0.87
CA TRP A 63 -16.24 4.54 -1.95
C TRP A 63 -16.98 3.56 -2.87
N THR A 64 -16.71 2.27 -2.77
CA THR A 64 -17.38 1.25 -3.59
C THR A 64 -18.65 0.76 -2.92
N ASP A 65 -19.78 0.89 -3.62
CA ASP A 65 -20.98 0.18 -3.23
C ASP A 65 -20.93 -1.28 -3.69
N PHE A 66 -20.67 -2.15 -2.72
CA PHE A 66 -20.58 -3.58 -2.88
C PHE A 66 -21.95 -4.26 -3.07
N GLN A 67 -23.07 -3.59 -2.79
CA GLN A 67 -24.40 -4.16 -3.06
C GLN A 67 -24.74 -4.10 -4.56
N SER A 68 -24.44 -2.98 -5.21
CA SER A 68 -24.76 -2.80 -6.63
C SER A 68 -23.80 -3.51 -7.59
N SER A 69 -22.57 -3.85 -7.17
CA SER A 69 -21.52 -4.34 -8.07
C SER A 69 -20.82 -5.60 -7.53
N SER A 70 -21.42 -6.77 -7.79
CA SER A 70 -20.86 -8.06 -7.34
C SER A 70 -19.44 -8.31 -7.86
N ASN A 71 -19.14 -7.88 -9.10
CA ASN A 71 -17.84 -8.07 -9.75
C ASN A 71 -16.67 -7.37 -9.03
N MET A 72 -16.91 -6.22 -8.39
CA MET A 72 -15.86 -5.45 -7.73
C MET A 72 -15.32 -6.18 -6.49
N LYS A 73 -16.15 -6.99 -5.82
CA LYS A 73 -15.74 -7.81 -4.66
C LYS A 73 -14.70 -8.85 -5.05
N TYR A 74 -14.88 -9.51 -6.20
CA TYR A 74 -13.95 -10.52 -6.68
C TYR A 74 -12.61 -9.91 -7.08
N ALA A 75 -12.62 -8.73 -7.71
CA ALA A 75 -11.40 -7.99 -8.04
C ALA A 75 -10.62 -7.54 -6.79
N LEU A 76 -11.33 -7.05 -5.75
CA LEU A 76 -10.70 -6.70 -4.48
C LEU A 76 -10.12 -7.94 -3.77
N CYS A 77 -10.82 -9.07 -3.82
CA CYS A 77 -10.35 -10.33 -3.25
C CYS A 77 -9.09 -10.84 -3.96
N SER A 78 -9.07 -10.86 -5.29
CA SER A 78 -7.89 -11.31 -6.05
C SER A 78 -6.69 -10.39 -5.84
N MET A 79 -6.91 -9.08 -5.72
CA MET A 79 -5.87 -8.11 -5.40
C MET A 79 -5.24 -8.37 -4.02
N ILE A 80 -6.04 -8.72 -3.01
CA ILE A 80 -5.53 -9.12 -1.68
C ILE A 80 -4.72 -10.42 -1.77
N ILE A 81 -5.21 -11.42 -2.50
CA ILE A 81 -4.50 -12.70 -2.66
C ILE A 81 -3.13 -12.49 -3.30
N ILE A 82 -3.05 -11.74 -4.40
CA ILE A 82 -1.77 -11.46 -5.09
C ILE A 82 -0.81 -10.71 -4.18
N PHE A 83 -1.30 -9.73 -3.41
CA PHE A 83 -0.48 -8.99 -2.45
C PHE A 83 0.09 -9.88 -1.36
N LEU A 84 -0.72 -10.78 -0.79
CA LEU A 84 -0.28 -11.75 0.22
C LEU A 84 0.75 -12.74 -0.32
N ILE A 85 0.62 -13.17 -1.58
CA ILE A 85 1.61 -14.05 -2.23
C ILE A 85 2.94 -13.30 -2.46
N GLY A 86 2.87 -12.00 -2.80
CA GLY A 86 4.05 -11.18 -3.04
C GLY A 86 4.81 -10.75 -1.78
N LEU A 87 4.18 -10.85 -0.60
CA LEU A 87 4.82 -10.60 0.69
C LEU A 87 5.82 -11.72 1.00
N LYS A 88 7.11 -11.48 0.74
CA LYS A 88 8.18 -12.48 0.89
C LYS A 88 9.45 -11.93 1.54
#